data_AF-A0A0A5FUQ7-F1
#
_entry.id   AF-A0A0A5FUQ7-F1
#
_cell.length_a   1.000
_cell.length_b   1.000
_cell.length_c   1.000
_cell.angle_alpha   90.00
_cell.angle_beta   90.00
_cell.angle_gamma   90.00
#
_symmetry.space_group_name_H-M   'P 1'
#
loop_
_entity.id
_entity.type
_entity.pdbx_description
1 polymer ?
#
loop_
_entity_poly.entity_id
_entity_poly.type
_entity_poly.pdbx_seq_one_letter_code
_entity_poly.pdbx_strand_id
1 'polypeptide(L)' 'MLDKKIVEYDELLGIKIKEKRKEMLDRAMEYGLESDETLNVSQELDLLINQSLQKQIKYRMM' A
#
# COMPACT_ATOMS: atom_id res chain seq x y z
N MET A 1 25.17 5.53 4.19
CA MET A 1 24.34 4.68 5.09
C MET A 1 22.85 5.06 5.08
N LEU A 2 22.47 6.28 4.68
CA LEU A 2 21.05 6.69 4.54
C LEU A 2 20.34 6.02 3.35
N ASP A 3 21.01 5.89 2.20
CA ASP A 3 20.40 5.36 0.97
C ASP A 3 19.95 3.89 1.10
N LYS A 4 20.70 3.08 1.85
CA LYS A 4 20.39 1.66 2.05
C LYS A 4 19.11 1.44 2.87
N LYS A 5 18.89 2.26 3.92
CA LYS A 5 17.68 2.23 4.75
C LYS A 5 16.43 2.71 3.98
N ILE A 6 16.62 3.64 3.04
CA ILE A 6 15.55 4.17 2.21
C ILE A 6 15.06 3.11 1.23
N VAL A 7 15.99 2.45 0.52
CA VAL A 7 15.69 1.36 -0.41
C VAL A 7 14.99 0.20 0.31
N GLU A 8 15.51 -0.21 1.47
CA GLU A 8 14.93 -1.28 2.28
C GLU A 8 13.50 -0.94 2.76
N TYR A 9 13.25 0.30 3.18
CA TYR A 9 11.91 0.71 3.57
C TYR A 9 10.93 0.76 2.38
N ASP A 10 11.39 1.20 1.20
CA ASP A 10 10.53 1.28 0.02
C ASP A 10 10.20 -0.12 -0.54
N GLU A 11 11.13 -1.08 -0.43
CA GLU A 11 10.85 -2.50 -0.69
C GLU A 11 9.81 -3.06 0.29
N LEU A 12 9.94 -2.77 1.58
CA LEU A 12 8.97 -3.19 2.61
C LEU A 12 7.58 -2.59 2.37
N LEU A 13 7.51 -1.32 1.97
CA LEU A 13 6.25 -0.67 1.64
C LEU A 13 5.61 -1.29 0.39
N GLY A 14 6.41 -1.61 -0.64
CA GLY A 14 5.96 -2.32 -1.83
C GLY A 14 5.40 -3.71 -1.54
N ILE A 15 6.03 -4.46 -0.63
CA ILE A 15 5.54 -5.76 -0.16
C ILE A 15 4.17 -5.61 0.52
N LYS A 16 4.04 -4.66 1.46
CA LYS A 16 2.77 -4.41 2.17
C LYS A 16 1.63 -4.03 1.22
N ILE A 17 1.90 -3.22 0.19
CA ILE A 17 0.90 -2.88 -0.83
C ILE A 17 0.44 -4.13 -1.59
N LYS A 18 1.36 -5.03 -1.96
CA LYS A 18 1.00 -6.28 -2.66
C LYS A 18 0.17 -7.21 -1.78
N GLU A 19 0.57 -7.37 -0.51
CA GLU A 19 -0.17 -8.18 0.46
C GLU A 19 -1.58 -7.63 0.69
N LYS A 20 -1.70 -6.32 0.93
CA LYS A 20 -2.97 -5.65 1.18
C LYS A 20 -3.89 -5.67 -0.05
N ARG A 21 -3.31 -5.56 -1.26
CA ARG A 21 -4.07 -5.75 -2.51
C ARG A 21 -4.61 -7.18 -2.63
N LYS A 22 -3.82 -8.19 -2.27
CA LYS A 22 -4.29 -9.58 -2.28
C LYS A 22 -5.44 -9.75 -1.27
N GLU A 23 -5.27 -9.25 -0.05
CA GLU A 23 -6.31 -9.27 0.98
C GLU A 23 -7.61 -8.63 0.49
N MET A 24 -7.54 -7.47 -0.17
CA MET A 24 -8.72 -6.79 -0.71
C MET A 24 -9.47 -7.65 -1.74
N LEU A 25 -8.74 -8.33 -2.62
CA LEU A 25 -9.32 -9.22 -3.63
C LEU A 25 -9.94 -10.45 -2.96
N ASP A 26 -9.28 -11.03 -1.97
CA ASP A 26 -9.79 -12.18 -1.22
C ASP A 26 -11.10 -11.80 -0.51
N ARG A 27 -11.15 -10.63 0.16
CA ARG A 27 -12.38 -10.10 0.78
C ARG A 27 -13.47 -9.77 -0.23
N ALA A 28 -13.12 -9.20 -1.37
CA ALA A 28 -14.08 -8.90 -2.42
C ALA A 28 -14.73 -10.17 -3.00
N MET A 29 -13.96 -11.26 -3.11
CA MET A 29 -14.46 -12.56 -3.54
C MET A 29 -15.35 -13.22 -2.49
N GLU A 30 -15.04 -13.05 -1.20
CA GLU A 30 -15.75 -13.70 -0.10
C GLU A 30 -17.02 -12.93 0.33
N TYR A 31 -16.92 -11.61 0.45
CA TYR A 31 -17.96 -10.75 1.04
C TYR A 31 -18.58 -9.77 0.02
N GLY A 32 -18.00 -9.63 -1.17
CA GLY A 32 -18.44 -8.69 -2.20
C GLY A 32 -17.77 -7.32 -2.10
N LEU A 33 -17.78 -6.56 -3.20
CA LEU A 33 -17.03 -5.30 -3.34
C LEU A 33 -17.47 -4.18 -2.38
N GLU A 34 -18.76 -4.16 -2.02
CA GLU A 34 -19.35 -3.12 -1.17
C GLU A 34 -19.44 -3.54 0.30
N SER A 35 -18.90 -4.70 0.65
CA SER A 35 -18.83 -5.14 2.05
C SER A 35 -17.92 -4.24 2.87
N ASP A 36 -18.25 -4.03 4.14
CA ASP A 36 -17.44 -3.25 5.06
C ASP A 36 -16.01 -3.82 5.16
N GLU A 37 -15.85 -5.14 5.09
CA GLU A 37 -14.57 -5.83 5.07
C GLU A 37 -13.72 -5.40 3.85
N THR A 38 -14.31 -5.40 2.66
CA THR A 38 -13.60 -5.00 1.44
C THR A 38 -13.32 -3.50 1.42
N LEU A 39 -14.27 -2.68 1.86
CA LEU A 39 -14.11 -1.23 1.93
C LEU A 39 -13.01 -0.82 2.92
N ASN A 40 -12.95 -1.45 4.08
CA ASN A 40 -11.90 -1.19 5.08
C ASN A 40 -10.51 -1.52 4.52
N VAL A 41 -10.37 -2.69 3.90
CA VAL A 41 -9.08 -3.10 3.30
C VAL A 41 -8.70 -2.20 2.12
N SER A 42 -9.68 -1.75 1.32
CA SER A 42 -9.47 -0.78 0.24
C SER A 42 -8.93 0.56 0.75
N GLN A 43 -9.51 1.10 1.83
CA GLN A 43 -9.04 2.34 2.44
C GLN A 43 -7.61 2.21 3.01
N GLU A 44 -7.29 1.08 3.64
CA GLU A 44 -5.92 0.79 4.09
C GLU A 44 -4.93 0.71 2.93
N LEU A 45 -5.33 0.09 1.82
CA LEU A 45 -4.51 0.01 0.61
C LEU A 45 -4.24 1.40 0.02
N ASP A 46 -5.25 2.26 -0.04
CA ASP A 46 -5.11 3.64 -0.52
C ASP A 46 -4.15 4.45 0.35
N LEU A 47 -4.18 4.28 1.67
CA LEU A 47 -3.21 4.93 2.57
C LEU A 47 -1.78 4.51 2.25
N LEU A 48 -1.54 3.21 2.02
CA LEU A 48 -0.20 2.69 1.68
C LEU A 48 0.29 3.20 0.31
N ILE A 49 -0.60 3.27 -0.68
CA ILE A 49 -0.29 3.82 -2.01
C ILE A 49 0.06 5.31 -1.89
N ASN A 50 -0.74 6.08 -1.15
CA ASN A 50 -0.50 7.50 -0.94
C ASN A 50 0.84 7.76 -0.22
N GLN A 51 1.20 6.94 0.77
CA GLN A 51 2.52 7.03 1.42
C GLN A 51 3.66 6.80 0.42
N SER A 52 3.51 5.84 -0.50
CA SER A 52 4.51 5.60 -1.55
C SER A 52 4.61 6.77 -2.54
N LEU A 53 3.47 7.30 -2.98
CA LEU A 53 3.41 8.44 -3.90
C LEU A 53 4.02 9.70 -3.30
N GLN A 54 3.68 10.04 -2.04
CA GLN A 54 4.22 11.20 -1.35
C GLN A 54 5.75 11.14 -1.23
N LYS A 55 6.31 9.95 -0.99
CA LYS A 55 7.75 9.74 -0.97
C LYS A 55 8.37 9.98 -2.34
N GLN A 56 7.83 9.39 -3.40
CA GLN A 56 8.34 9.59 -4.77
C GLN A 56 8.32 11.07 -5.17
N ILE A 57 7.25 11.79 -4.83
CA ILE A 57 7.14 13.22 -5.06
C ILE A 57 8.22 13.97 -4.27
N LYS A 58 8.40 13.65 -2.98
CA LYS A 58 9.44 14.27 -2.14
C LYS A 58 10.84 14.06 -2.70
N TYR A 59 11.17 12.85 -3.17
CA TYR A 59 12.48 12.58 -3.79
C TYR A 59 12.68 13.28 -5.12
N ARG A 60 11.61 13.48 -5.90
CA ARG A 60 11.68 14.17 -7.19
C ARG A 60 11.85 15.68 -7.06
N MET A 61 11.50 16.25 -5.90
CA MET A 61 11.64 17.68 -5.58
C MET A 61 12.94 18.00 -4.81
N MET A 62 13.70 16.99 -4.39
CA MET A 62 15.05 17.12 -3.83
C MET A 62 16.10 17.00 -4.94
#